data_AF-A0A4R5L3I9-F1
#
_entry.id   AF-A0A4R5L3I9-F1
#
_cell.length_a   1.000
_cell.length_b   1.000
_cell.length_c   1.000
_cell.angle_alpha   90.00
_cell.angle_beta   90.00
_cell.angle_gamma   90.00
#
_symmetry.space_group_name_H-M   'P 1'
#
loop_
_entity.id
_entity.type
_entity.pdbx_description
1 polymer ?
#
loop_
_entity_poly.entity_id
_entity_poly.type
_entity_poly.pdbx_seq_one_letter_code
_entity_poly.pdbx_strand_id
1 'polypeptide(L)'
;MKKILLEPLTGRAAALVRLRGRNARRIGAVAMSMAARGAWAGGGLAAGTSAANTFTLWFYGFCGVMAGSYLLWVGVQCWSNKADWIHDFGGGIAKVAGVGSALVLAGWAFGLFA
;
A
#
# COMPACT_ATOMS: atom_id res chain seq x y z
N MET A 1 -7.43 38.66 58.53
CA MET A 1 -7.95 39.25 57.27
C MET A 1 -7.14 38.73 56.08
N LYS A 2 -7.46 37.55 55.52
CA LYS A 2 -6.68 36.95 54.40
C LYS A 2 -7.52 36.19 53.36
N LYS A 3 -8.86 36.26 53.44
CA LYS A 3 -9.77 35.45 52.61
C LYS A 3 -10.31 36.16 51.35
N ILE A 4 -10.15 37.48 51.23
CA ILE A 4 -10.78 38.28 50.17
C ILE A 4 -10.01 38.25 48.82
N LEU A 5 -8.76 37.78 48.79
CA LEU A 5 -7.92 37.81 47.57
C LEU A 5 -7.85 36.48 46.79
N LEU A 6 -8.37 35.37 47.32
CA LEU A 6 -8.18 34.04 46.70
C LEU A 6 -9.35 33.56 45.82
N GLU A 7 -10.53 34.15 45.94
CA GLU A 7 -11.71 33.77 45.14
C GLU A 7 -11.69 34.22 43.66
N PRO A 8 -11.14 35.38 43.24
CA PRO A 8 -11.16 35.75 41.83
C PRO A 8 -10.08 35.03 40.98
N LEU A 9 -9.09 34.40 41.63
CA LEU A 9 -7.97 33.74 40.96
C LEU A 9 -8.31 32.32 40.50
N THR A 10 -9.12 31.59 41.27
CA THR A 10 -9.59 30.24 40.93
C THR A 10 -10.52 30.24 39.72
N GLY A 11 -11.43 31.23 39.62
CA GLY A 11 -12.32 31.39 38.46
C GLY A 11 -11.58 31.74 37.16
N ARG A 12 -10.56 32.61 37.24
CA ARG A 12 -9.72 32.99 36.09
C ARG A 12 -8.86 31.84 35.58
N ALA A 13 -8.27 31.06 36.49
CA ALA A 13 -7.51 29.87 36.12
C ALA A 13 -8.39 28.82 35.43
N ALA A 14 -9.59 28.57 35.96
CA ALA A 14 -10.56 27.64 35.34
C ALA A 14 -11.03 28.11 33.95
N ALA A 15 -11.24 29.42 33.76
CA ALA A 15 -11.62 29.99 32.47
C ALA A 15 -10.50 29.85 31.41
N LEU A 16 -9.25 30.08 31.81
CA LEU A 16 -8.08 29.92 30.92
C LEU A 16 -7.85 28.47 30.51
N VAL A 17 -8.05 27.50 31.41
CA VAL A 17 -7.97 26.06 31.09
C VAL A 17 -9.07 25.66 30.09
N ARG A 18 -10.30 26.16 30.27
CA ARG A 18 -11.42 25.91 29.33
C ARG A 18 -11.19 26.55 27.96
N LEU A 19 -10.53 27.72 27.90
CA LEU A 19 -10.17 28.38 26.65
C LEU A 19 -9.03 27.64 25.93
N ARG A 20 -8.02 27.16 26.67
CA ARG A 20 -6.94 26.33 26.13
C ARG A 20 -7.47 25.03 25.52
N GLY A 21 -8.42 24.36 26.18
CA GLY A 21 -9.10 23.18 25.64
C GLY A 21 -9.94 23.45 24.40
N ARG A 22 -10.62 24.60 24.33
CA ARG A 22 -11.39 25.03 23.15
C ARG A 22 -10.50 25.33 21.95
N ASN A 23 -9.39 26.02 22.19
CA ASN A 23 -8.43 26.37 21.15
C ASN A 23 -7.68 25.13 20.65
N ALA A 24 -7.29 24.20 21.54
CA ALA A 24 -6.70 22.92 21.15
C ALA A 24 -7.66 22.08 20.28
N ARG A 25 -8.95 22.04 20.62
CA ARG A 25 -9.97 21.36 19.79
C ARG A 25 -10.16 22.03 18.42
N ARG A 26 -10.15 23.37 18.36
CA ARG A 26 -10.25 24.12 17.10
C ARG A 26 -9.02 23.91 16.21
N ILE A 27 -7.82 23.94 16.79
CA ILE A 27 -6.57 23.68 16.06
C ILE A 27 -6.55 22.24 15.55
N GLY A 28 -6.94 21.27 16.38
CA GLY A 28 -7.08 19.87 15.97
C GLY A 28 -8.09 19.68 14.83
N ALA A 29 -9.25 20.33 14.90
CA ALA A 29 -10.27 20.26 13.86
C ALA A 29 -9.78 20.87 12.53
N VAL A 30 -9.11 22.02 12.57
CA VAL A 30 -8.53 22.66 11.37
C VAL A 30 -7.42 21.79 10.78
N ALA A 31 -6.52 21.24 11.60
CA ALA A 31 -5.48 20.32 11.15
C ALA A 31 -6.07 19.08 10.48
N MET A 32 -7.12 18.48 11.06
CA MET A 32 -7.81 17.33 10.49
C MET A 32 -8.49 17.66 9.15
N SER A 33 -9.06 18.87 9.03
CA SER A 33 -9.73 19.33 7.81
C SER A 33 -8.74 19.60 6.68
N MET A 34 -7.54 20.09 7.01
CA MET A 34 -6.46 20.31 6.04
C MET A 34 -5.81 18.99 5.62
N ALA A 35 -5.64 18.04 6.55
CA ALA A 35 -5.17 16.69 6.22
C ALA A 35 -6.19 15.94 5.33
N ALA A 36 -7.49 16.04 5.63
CA ALA A 36 -8.55 15.47 4.81
C ALA A 36 -8.59 16.07 3.40
N ARG A 37 -8.35 17.39 3.26
CA ARG A 37 -8.22 18.06 1.97
C ARG A 37 -7.00 17.59 1.17
N GLY A 38 -5.86 17.39 1.82
CA GLY A 38 -4.66 16.82 1.18
C GLY A 38 -4.89 15.39 0.67
N ALA A 39 -5.60 14.57 1.45
CA ALA A 39 -6.01 13.24 1.03
C ALA A 39 -6.98 13.28 -0.16
N TRP A 40 -7.98 14.19 -0.15
CA TRP A 40 -8.94 14.32 -1.25
C TRP A 40 -8.36 14.92 -2.54
N ALA A 41 -7.47 15.90 -2.45
CA ALA A 41 -6.89 16.58 -3.62
C ALA A 41 -5.92 15.67 -4.41
N GLY A 42 -5.34 14.66 -3.77
CA GLY A 42 -4.52 13.64 -4.40
C GLY A 42 -5.30 12.39 -4.85
N GLY A 43 -6.63 12.38 -4.77
CA GLY A 43 -7.47 11.22 -5.10
C GLY A 43 -7.59 10.15 -4.01
N GLY A 44 -7.02 10.39 -2.82
CA GLY A 44 -7.20 9.59 -1.61
C GLY A 44 -6.91 8.11 -1.81
N LEU A 45 -7.78 7.26 -1.25
CA LEU A 45 -7.73 5.82 -1.40
C LEU A 45 -7.75 5.40 -2.89
N ALA A 46 -8.52 6.08 -3.74
CA ALA A 46 -8.66 5.73 -5.15
C ALA A 46 -7.36 5.92 -5.93
N ALA A 47 -6.62 7.01 -5.67
CA ALA A 47 -5.30 7.21 -6.27
C ALA A 47 -4.26 6.21 -5.75
N GLY A 48 -4.30 5.89 -4.45
CA GLY A 48 -3.46 4.84 -3.86
C GLY A 48 -3.74 3.47 -4.48
N THR A 49 -5.00 3.09 -4.65
CA THR A 49 -5.42 1.85 -5.31
C THR A 49 -5.01 1.83 -6.77
N SER A 50 -5.16 2.95 -7.50
CA SER A 50 -4.75 3.04 -8.89
C SER A 50 -3.23 2.90 -9.06
N ALA A 51 -2.44 3.52 -8.18
CA ALA A 51 -0.98 3.40 -8.19
C ALA A 51 -0.52 1.96 -7.87
N ALA A 52 -1.14 1.32 -6.88
CA ALA A 52 -0.87 -0.08 -6.54
C ALA A 52 -1.20 -1.02 -7.71
N ASN A 53 -2.35 -0.83 -8.36
CA ASN A 53 -2.74 -1.62 -9.53
C ASN A 53 -1.77 -1.42 -10.71
N THR A 54 -1.34 -0.18 -10.94
CA THR A 54 -0.37 0.14 -12.01
C THR A 54 0.98 -0.55 -11.75
N PHE A 55 1.45 -0.53 -10.51
CA PHE A 55 2.67 -1.23 -10.12
C PHE A 55 2.55 -2.74 -10.31
N THR A 56 1.43 -3.33 -9.88
CA THR A 56 1.15 -4.76 -10.07
C THR A 56 1.17 -5.15 -11.54
N LEU A 57 0.55 -4.35 -12.42
CA LEU A 57 0.57 -4.55 -13.87
C LEU A 57 2.00 -4.51 -14.44
N TRP A 58 2.80 -3.53 -14.05
CA TRP A 58 4.20 -3.43 -14.47
C TRP A 58 5.02 -4.64 -13.99
N PHE A 59 4.82 -5.06 -12.74
CA PHE A 59 5.51 -6.19 -12.15
C PHE A 59 5.16 -7.51 -12.86
N TYR A 60 3.88 -7.74 -13.18
CA TYR A 60 3.48 -8.89 -13.99
C TYR A 60 4.10 -8.89 -15.38
N GLY A 61 4.17 -7.72 -16.03
CA GLY A 61 4.88 -7.56 -17.30
C GLY A 61 6.36 -7.95 -17.17
N PHE A 62 7.05 -7.44 -16.15
CA PHE A 62 8.45 -7.75 -15.89
C PHE A 62 8.69 -9.25 -15.65
N CYS A 63 7.89 -9.89 -14.80
CA CYS A 63 7.97 -11.33 -14.56
C CYS A 63 7.70 -12.14 -15.83
N GLY A 64 6.73 -11.74 -16.64
CA GLY A 64 6.42 -12.39 -17.92
C GLY A 64 7.59 -12.33 -18.90
N VAL A 65 8.25 -11.17 -19.02
CA VAL A 65 9.45 -11.00 -19.86
C VAL A 65 10.59 -11.89 -19.38
N MET A 66 10.84 -11.94 -18.06
CA MET A 66 11.90 -12.80 -17.50
C MET A 66 11.60 -14.29 -17.73
N ALA A 67 10.36 -14.72 -17.53
CA ALA A 67 9.95 -16.10 -17.77
C ALA A 67 10.07 -16.48 -19.25
N GLY A 68 9.63 -15.61 -20.16
CA GLY A 68 9.77 -15.81 -21.60
C GLY A 68 11.24 -15.88 -22.04
N SER A 69 12.09 -14.99 -21.50
CA SER A 69 13.53 -14.98 -21.79
C SER A 69 14.21 -16.28 -21.34
N TYR A 70 13.85 -16.80 -20.17
CA TYR A 70 14.35 -18.09 -19.67
C TYR A 70 13.92 -19.25 -20.59
N LEU A 71 12.65 -19.33 -20.99
CA LEU A 71 12.17 -20.39 -21.87
C LEU A 71 12.85 -20.33 -23.24
N LEU A 72 13.01 -19.14 -23.82
CA LEU A 72 13.75 -18.96 -25.08
C LEU A 72 15.19 -19.47 -24.96
N TRP A 73 15.88 -19.18 -23.85
CA TRP A 73 17.23 -19.67 -23.60
C TRP A 73 17.31 -21.20 -23.50
N VAL A 74 16.36 -21.85 -22.82
CA VAL A 74 16.30 -23.32 -22.75
C VAL A 74 15.97 -23.91 -24.12
N GLY A 75 15.03 -23.32 -24.87
CA GLY A 75 14.66 -23.77 -26.22
C GLY A 75 15.83 -23.73 -27.20
N VAL A 76 16.66 -22.68 -27.13
CA VAL A 76 17.89 -22.58 -27.93
C VAL A 76 18.91 -23.68 -27.58
N GLN A 77 18.98 -24.09 -26.31
CA GLN A 77 19.82 -25.23 -25.91
C GLN A 77 19.27 -26.57 -26.37
N CYS A 78 17.94 -26.73 -26.42
CA CYS A 78 17.32 -27.90 -27.01
C CYS A 78 17.60 -28.01 -28.52
N TRP A 79 17.64 -26.90 -29.25
CA TRP A 79 18.09 -26.89 -30.66
C TRP A 79 19.55 -27.26 -30.84
N SER A 80 20.38 -27.01 -29.82
CA SER A 80 21.81 -27.33 -29.85
C SER A 80 22.12 -28.74 -29.35
N ASN A 81 21.10 -29.59 -29.11
CA ASN A 81 21.23 -30.91 -28.46
C ASN A 81 21.97 -30.87 -27.11
N LYS A 82 21.89 -29.75 -26.39
CA LYS A 82 22.49 -29.57 -25.05
C LYS A 82 21.49 -29.78 -23.92
N ALA A 83 20.20 -29.90 -24.25
CA ALA A 83 19.10 -30.03 -23.31
C ALA A 83 17.93 -30.80 -23.95
N ASP A 84 17.10 -31.45 -23.13
CA ASP A 84 15.97 -32.25 -23.60
C ASP A 84 14.67 -31.45 -23.68
N TRP A 85 13.94 -31.62 -24.77
CA TRP A 85 12.67 -30.93 -25.01
C TRP A 85 11.60 -31.23 -23.95
N ILE A 86 11.52 -32.49 -23.50
CA ILE A 86 10.47 -32.94 -22.58
C ILE A 86 10.84 -32.61 -21.13
N HIS A 87 12.06 -32.93 -20.71
CA HIS A 87 12.47 -32.77 -19.32
C HIS A 87 12.85 -31.33 -18.97
N ASP A 88 13.63 -30.65 -19.81
CA ASP A 88 14.20 -29.34 -19.47
C ASP A 88 13.29 -28.20 -19.94
N PHE A 89 12.86 -28.23 -21.20
CA PHE A 89 11.97 -27.20 -21.74
C PHE A 89 10.53 -27.37 -21.25
N GLY A 90 9.97 -28.58 -21.36
CA GLY A 90 8.64 -28.91 -20.81
C GLY A 90 8.54 -28.71 -19.30
N GLY A 91 9.56 -29.14 -18.55
CA GLY A 91 9.67 -28.85 -17.11
C GLY A 91 9.79 -27.36 -16.80
N GLY A 92 10.49 -26.59 -17.63
CA GLY A 92 10.55 -25.13 -17.56
C GLY A 92 9.18 -24.47 -17.72
N ILE A 93 8.38 -24.92 -18.70
CA ILE A 93 7.02 -24.42 -18.91
C ILE A 93 6.14 -24.72 -17.70
N ALA A 94 6.20 -25.95 -17.17
CA ALA A 94 5.43 -26.33 -15.99
C ALA A 94 5.78 -25.46 -14.77
N LYS A 95 7.07 -25.14 -14.56
CA LYS A 95 7.51 -24.23 -13.49
C LYS A 95 6.96 -22.82 -13.69
N VAL A 96 7.02 -22.27 -14.91
CA VAL A 96 6.47 -20.93 -15.20
C VAL A 96 4.96 -20.90 -15.00
N ALA A 97 4.24 -21.93 -15.44
CA ALA A 97 2.80 -22.05 -15.23
C ALA A 97 2.45 -22.15 -13.73
N GLY A 98 3.21 -22.93 -12.96
CA GLY A 98 3.06 -23.04 -11.51
C GLY A 98 3.23 -21.69 -10.81
N VAL A 99 4.31 -20.98 -11.10
CA VAL A 99 4.58 -19.65 -10.52
C VAL A 99 3.52 -18.63 -10.95
N GLY A 100 3.12 -18.63 -12.22
CA GLY A 100 2.05 -17.75 -12.73
C GLY A 100 0.70 -18.02 -12.04
N SER A 101 0.36 -19.29 -11.82
CA SER A 101 -0.87 -19.67 -11.12
C SER A 101 -0.87 -19.25 -9.64
N ALA A 102 0.28 -19.31 -8.97
CA ALA A 102 0.42 -18.90 -7.57
C ALA A 102 0.14 -17.39 -7.40
N LEU A 103 0.52 -16.56 -8.36
CA LEU A 103 0.23 -15.12 -8.36
C LEU A 103 -1.27 -14.84 -8.47
N VAL A 104 -2.00 -15.60 -9.31
CA VAL A 104 -3.46 -15.50 -9.44
C VAL A 104 -4.16 -15.97 -8.17
N LEU A 105 -3.73 -17.09 -7.60
CA LEU A 105 -4.29 -17.63 -6.35
C LEU A 105 -4.06 -16.71 -5.16
N ALA A 106 -2.88 -16.09 -5.06
CA ALA A 106 -2.60 -15.08 -4.05
C ALA A 106 -3.53 -13.87 -4.19
N GLY A 107 -3.72 -13.37 -5.41
CA GLY A 107 -4.66 -12.29 -5.68
C GLY A 107 -6.09 -12.61 -5.24
N TRP A 108 -6.57 -13.83 -5.53
CA TRP A 108 -7.85 -14.31 -5.03
C TRP A 108 -7.90 -14.40 -3.49
N ALA A 109 -6.87 -14.97 -2.86
CA ALA A 109 -6.82 -15.15 -1.42
C ALA A 109 -6.81 -13.82 -0.65
N PHE A 110 -6.12 -12.80 -1.15
CA PHE A 110 -6.18 -11.46 -0.56
C PHE A 110 -7.57 -10.82 -0.70
N GLY A 111 -8.28 -11.12 -1.78
CA GLY A 111 -9.67 -10.68 -1.98
C GLY A 111 -10.67 -11.25 -0.98
N LEU A 112 -10.36 -12.35 -0.29
CA LEU A 112 -11.23 -12.90 0.76
C LEU A 112 -11.25 -12.07 2.05
N PHE A 113 -10.22 -11.24 2.26
CA PHE A 113 -10.06 -10.40 3.45
C PHE A 113 -10.27 -8.92 3.16
N ALA A 114 -10.66 -8.57 1.93
CA ALA A 114 -10.88 -7.21 1.44
C ALA A 114 -12.33 -6.76 1.59
#